data_AF-A0A379VPK2-F1
#
_entry.id   AF-A0A379VPK2-F1
#
_cell.length_a   1.000
_cell.length_b   1.000
_cell.length_c   1.000
_cell.angle_alpha   90.00
_cell.angle_beta   90.00
_cell.angle_gamma   90.00
#
_symmetry.space_group_name_H-M   'P 1'
#
loop_
_entity.id
_entity.type
_entity.pdbx_description
1 polymer ?
#
loop_
_entity_poly.entity_id
_entity_poly.type
_entity_poly.pdbx_seq_one_letter_code
_entity_poly.pdbx_strand_id
1 'polypeptide(L)'
;MAKNADSALKLGQARGVAIVAAVNQELPVFEYAARQVKQTVVGIGSAEKSQVQHMVRTLLKLPANPQADAADALAIAITHCHVSQNAMQMSESRLNLARGRLR
;
A
#
# COMPACT_ATOMS: atom_id res chain seq x y z
N MET A 1 17.87 -1.69 -4.33
CA MET A 1 18.56 -2.99 -4.31
C MET A 1 19.10 -3.22 -2.90
N ALA A 2 18.84 -4.39 -2.33
CA ALA A 2 19.31 -4.75 -0.99
C ALA A 2 20.84 -4.71 -0.98
N LYS A 3 21.42 -3.83 -0.16
CA LYS A 3 22.88 -3.70 -0.04
C LYS A 3 23.53 -4.95 0.61
N ASN A 4 22.74 -5.78 1.31
CA ASN A 4 23.22 -6.95 2.06
C ASN A 4 22.32 -8.17 1.80
N ALA A 5 22.89 -9.24 1.24
CA ALA A 5 22.17 -10.48 0.93
C ALA A 5 21.59 -11.17 2.17
N ASP A 6 22.31 -11.15 3.29
CA ASP A 6 21.87 -11.75 4.56
C ASP A 6 20.60 -11.07 5.11
N SER A 7 20.56 -9.73 5.09
CA SER A 7 19.37 -8.98 5.52
C SER A 7 18.18 -9.23 4.60
N ALA A 8 18.41 -9.39 3.29
CA ALA A 8 17.36 -9.73 2.34
C ALA A 8 16.80 -11.14 2.59
N LEU A 9 17.65 -12.11 2.92
CA LEU A 9 17.24 -13.47 3.25
C LEU A 9 16.35 -13.49 4.51
N LYS A 10 16.79 -12.83 5.59
CA LYS A 10 16.04 -12.72 6.86
C LYS A 10 14.67 -12.06 6.65
N LEU A 11 14.63 -10.97 5.89
CA LEU A 11 13.38 -10.29 5.56
C LEU A 11 12.47 -11.17 4.70
N GLY A 12 13.05 -11.90 3.74
CA GLY A 12 12.33 -12.85 2.89
C GLY A 12 11.66 -13.97 3.69
N GLN A 13 12.38 -14.54 4.66
CA GLN A 13 11.83 -15.57 5.57
C GLN A 13 10.67 -15.04 6.40
N ALA A 14 10.85 -13.88 7.06
CA ALA A 14 9.78 -13.26 7.86
C ALA A 14 8.53 -12.95 7.02
N ARG A 15 8.73 -12.42 5.81
CA ARG A 15 7.65 -12.13 4.87
C ARG A 15 6.95 -13.41 4.39
N GLY A 16 7.70 -14.47 4.09
CA GLY A 16 7.15 -15.77 3.68
C GLY A 16 6.21 -16.35 4.74
N VAL A 17 6.61 -16.29 6.02
CA VAL A 17 5.77 -16.72 7.15
C VAL A 17 4.47 -15.91 7.22
N ALA A 18 4.55 -14.58 7.07
CA ALA A 18 3.37 -13.71 7.10
C ALA A 18 2.38 -14.02 5.96
N ILE A 19 2.88 -14.27 4.74
CA ILE A 19 2.05 -14.61 3.57
C ILE A 19 1.37 -15.96 3.78
N VAL A 20 2.11 -16.99 4.19
CA VAL A 20 1.55 -18.33 4.47
C VAL A 20 0.48 -18.26 5.56
N ALA A 21 0.71 -17.49 6.62
CA ALA A 21 -0.26 -17.32 7.69
C ALA A 21 -1.57 -16.69 7.19
N ALA A 22 -1.48 -15.67 6.32
CA ALA A 22 -2.65 -15.04 5.72
C ALA A 22 -3.42 -16.00 4.79
N VAL A 23 -2.71 -16.71 3.90
CA VAL A 23 -3.33 -17.65 2.95
C VAL A 23 -3.98 -18.85 3.66
N ASN A 24 -3.37 -19.36 4.72
CA ASN A 24 -3.96 -20.44 5.54
C ASN A 24 -5.25 -20.01 6.27
N GLN A 25 -5.50 -18.70 6.37
CA GLN A 25 -6.74 -18.11 6.91
C GLN A 25 -7.68 -17.61 5.80
N GLU A 26 -7.44 -18.01 4.55
CA GLU A 26 -8.21 -17.61 3.37
C GLU A 26 -8.24 -16.08 3.14
N LEU A 27 -7.24 -15.36 3.66
CA LEU A 27 -7.14 -13.91 3.47
C LEU A 27 -6.39 -13.59 2.17
N PRO A 28 -6.94 -12.72 1.30
CA PRO A 28 -6.28 -12.34 0.07
C PRO A 28 -5.04 -11.49 0.37
N VAL A 29 -3.93 -11.79 -0.30
CA VAL A 29 -2.65 -11.09 -0.15
C VAL A 29 -2.41 -10.19 -1.36
N PHE A 30 -2.04 -8.94 -1.10
CA PHE A 30 -1.73 -7.95 -2.12
C PHE A 30 -0.34 -7.37 -1.91
N GLU A 31 0.35 -7.08 -3.01
CA GLU A 31 1.71 -6.53 -2.99
C GLU A 31 1.73 -5.13 -3.61
N TYR A 32 2.46 -4.23 -2.96
CA TYR A 32 2.62 -2.85 -3.41
C TYR A 32 4.11 -2.49 -3.45
N ALA A 33 4.53 -1.89 -4.56
CA ALA A 33 5.89 -1.37 -4.68
C ALA A 33 6.09 -0.20 -3.71
N ALA A 34 7.25 -0.10 -3.06
CA ALA A 34 7.54 1.00 -2.13
C ALA A 34 7.36 2.39 -2.77
N ARG A 35 7.69 2.52 -4.06
CA ARG A 35 7.46 3.76 -4.83
C ARG A 35 5.98 4.08 -4.98
N GLN A 36 5.13 3.08 -5.18
CA GLN A 36 3.68 3.23 -5.26
C GLN A 36 3.11 3.68 -3.91
N VAL A 37 3.55 3.08 -2.81
CA VAL A 37 3.11 3.48 -1.46
C VAL A 37 3.43 4.96 -1.20
N LYS A 38 4.67 5.38 -1.49
CA LYS A 38 5.09 6.78 -1.37
C LYS A 38 4.29 7.72 -2.28
N GLN A 39 4.07 7.31 -3.53
CA GLN A 39 3.27 8.06 -4.51
C GLN A 39 1.83 8.25 -4.02
N THR A 40 1.21 7.22 -3.46
CA THR A 40 -0.18 7.27 -2.99
C THR A 40 -0.32 8.10 -1.71
N VAL A 41 0.59 7.96 -0.75
CA VAL A 41 0.46 8.60 0.56
C VAL A 41 0.94 10.06 0.55
N VAL A 42 2.04 10.36 -0.18
CA VAL A 42 2.69 11.68 -0.17
C VAL A 42 2.48 12.44 -1.48
N GLY A 43 2.11 11.75 -2.57
CA GLY A 43 1.99 12.34 -3.90
C GLY A 43 3.26 12.28 -4.74
N ILE A 44 4.37 11.77 -4.20
CA ILE A 44 5.63 11.58 -4.93
C ILE A 44 6.33 10.27 -4.55
N GLY A 45 6.64 9.44 -5.54
CA GLY A 45 7.24 8.12 -5.31
C GLY A 45 8.66 8.13 -4.73
N SER A 46 9.38 9.27 -4.81
CA SER A 46 10.71 9.46 -4.23
C SER A 46 10.70 10.01 -2.80
N ALA A 47 9.52 10.17 -2.18
CA ALA A 47 9.39 10.76 -0.84
C ALA A 47 10.27 10.07 0.22
N GLU A 48 10.69 10.85 1.21
CA GLU A 48 11.41 10.34 2.38
C GLU A 48 10.47 9.61 3.35
N LYS A 49 11.03 8.71 4.18
CA LYS A 49 10.25 7.96 5.16
C LYS A 49 9.57 8.87 6.20
N SER A 50 10.23 9.96 6.60
CA SER A 50 9.70 10.98 7.50
C SER A 50 8.44 11.64 6.94
N GLN A 51 8.41 11.90 5.63
CA GLN A 51 7.25 12.47 4.94
C GLN A 51 6.08 11.48 4.91
N VAL A 52 6.36 10.20 4.65
CA VAL A 52 5.33 9.14 4.74
C VAL A 52 4.73 9.08 6.15
N GLN A 53 5.58 9.06 7.18
CA GLN A 53 5.14 9.00 8.58
C GLN A 53 4.28 10.22 8.97
N HIS A 54 4.69 11.42 8.56
CA HIS A 54 3.91 12.63 8.78
C HIS A 54 2.55 12.56 8.07
N MET A 55 2.54 12.14 6.81
CA MET A 55 1.30 12.02 6.03
C MET A 55 0.36 10.95 6.60
N VAL A 56 0.86 9.81 7.06
CA VAL A 56 0.04 8.78 7.73
C VAL A 56 -0.65 9.35 8.96
N ARG A 57 0.07 10.10 9.81
CA ARG A 57 -0.52 10.78 10.96
C ARG A 57 -1.64 11.73 10.54
N THR A 58 -1.38 12.56 9.52
CA THR A 58 -2.34 13.55 9.03
C THR A 58 -3.59 12.89 8.44
N LEU A 59 -3.43 11.89 7.58
CA LEU A 59 -4.53 11.19 6.92
C LEU A 59 -5.42 10.44 7.92
N LEU A 60 -4.83 9.83 8.95
CA LEU A 60 -5.55 9.05 9.96
C LEU A 60 -5.90 9.86 11.21
N LYS A 61 -5.59 11.16 11.24
CA LYS A 61 -5.80 12.07 12.38
C LYS A 61 -5.22 11.51 13.71
N LEU A 62 -4.04 10.91 13.65
CA LEU A 62 -3.40 10.31 14.82
C LEU A 62 -2.88 11.38 15.79
N PRO A 63 -2.95 11.15 17.11
CA PRO A 63 -2.53 12.14 18.11
C PRO A 63 -1.03 12.44 18.05
N ALA A 64 -0.22 11.45 17.68
CA ALA A 64 1.24 11.55 17.58
C ALA A 64 1.76 10.82 16.33
N ASN A 65 3.04 11.04 16.00
CA ASN A 65 3.68 10.30 14.92
C ASN A 65 3.80 8.82 15.35
N PRO A 66 3.29 7.86 14.57
CA PRO A 66 3.45 6.44 14.88
C PRO A 66 4.91 6.02 14.78
N GLN A 67 5.32 4.92 15.43
CA GLN A 67 6.65 4.33 15.20
C GLN A 67 6.88 4.07 13.71
N ALA A 68 8.13 4.14 13.25
CA ALA A 68 8.49 3.99 11.83
C ALA A 68 7.89 2.73 11.18
N ASP A 69 7.98 1.58 11.83
CA ASP A 69 7.44 0.31 11.30
C ASP A 69 5.91 0.32 11.23
N ALA A 70 5.25 0.90 12.25
CA ALA A 70 3.80 1.08 12.27
C ALA A 70 3.34 2.07 11.18
N ALA A 71 4.11 3.12 10.92
CA ALA A 71 3.84 4.08 9.86
C ALA A 71 3.92 3.41 8.48
N ASP A 72 4.95 2.59 8.24
CA ASP A 72 5.12 1.83 7.00
C ASP A 72 3.95 0.85 6.78
N ALA A 73 3.49 0.15 7.83
CA ALA A 73 2.33 -0.75 7.76
C ALA A 73 1.02 0.00 7.44
N LEU A 74 0.76 1.11 8.13
CA LEU A 74 -0.42 1.96 7.88
C LEU A 74 -0.39 2.56 6.47
N ALA A 75 0.78 2.96 5.98
CA ALA A 75 0.94 3.48 4.62
C ALA A 75 0.58 2.44 3.55
N ILE A 76 0.98 1.16 3.75
CA ILE A 76 0.60 0.05 2.86
C ILE A 76 -0.92 -0.16 2.89
N ALA A 77 -1.54 -0.12 4.07
CA ALA A 77 -3.00 -0.26 4.20
C ALA A 77 -3.77 0.86 3.48
N ILE A 78 -3.34 2.12 3.65
CA ILE A 78 -3.90 3.28 2.93
C ILE A 78 -3.74 3.07 1.41
N THR A 79 -2.59 2.59 0.97
CA THR A 79 -2.32 2.32 -0.45
C THR A 79 -3.26 1.24 -1.00
N HIS A 80 -3.50 0.17 -0.24
CA HIS A 80 -4.44 -0.89 -0.61
C HIS A 80 -5.87 -0.34 -0.78
N CYS A 81 -6.35 0.45 0.19
CA CYS A 81 -7.66 1.08 0.11
C CYS A 81 -7.79 2.01 -1.11
N HIS A 82 -6.77 2.81 -1.39
CA HIS A 82 -6.80 3.71 -2.54
C HIS A 82 -6.80 2.96 -3.90
N VAL A 83 -5.98 1.92 -4.03
CA VAL A 83 -5.88 1.14 -5.27
C VAL A 83 -7.16 0.33 -5.52
N SER A 84 -7.73 -0.28 -4.47
CA SER A 84 -8.97 -1.05 -4.57
C SER A 84 -10.17 -0.17 -4.94
N GLN A 85 -10.29 1.02 -4.36
CA GLN A 85 -11.33 1.99 -4.71
C GLN A 85 -11.21 2.47 -6.16
N ASN A 86 -10.00 2.81 -6.63
CA ASN A 86 -9.79 3.23 -8.02
C ASN A 86 -10.16 2.11 -9.01
N ALA A 87 -9.85 0.85 -8.69
CA ALA A 87 -10.21 -0.29 -9.54
C ALA A 87 -11.73 -0.45 -9.68
N MET A 88 -12.48 -0.25 -8.58
CA MET A 88 -13.95 -0.26 -8.58
C MET A 88 -14.53 0.89 -9.42
N GLN A 89 -14.03 2.13 -9.25
CA GLN A 89 -14.52 3.28 -10.02
C GLN A 89 -14.25 3.14 -11.53
N MET A 90 -13.09 2.57 -11.91
CA MET A 90 -12.78 2.33 -13.31
C MET A 90 -13.68 1.26 -13.94
N SER A 91 -14.11 0.26 -13.17
CA SER A 91 -15.03 -0.77 -13.68
C SER A 91 -16.42 -0.18 -13.92
N GLU A 92 -16.94 0.62 -12.99
CA GLU A 92 -18.20 1.35 -13.13
C GLU A 92 -18.18 2.33 -14.31
N SER A 93 -17.10 3.08 -14.48
CA SER A 93 -16.95 4.04 -15.59
C SER A 93 -16.97 3.34 -16.95
N ARG A 94 -16.33 2.16 -17.08
CA ARG A 94 -16.39 1.37 -18.31
C ARG A 94 -17.79 0.82 -18.59
N LEU A 95 -18.51 0.38 -17.54
CA LEU A 95 -19.89 -0.08 -17.68
C LEU A 95 -20.80 1.06 -18.15
N ASN A 96 -20.60 2.28 -17.62
CA ASN A 96 -21.33 3.47 -18.05
C ASN A 96 -21.01 3.85 -19.50
N LEU A 97 -19.74 3.79 -19.91
CA LEU A 97 -19.35 4.04 -21.30
C LEU A 97 -19.91 2.98 -22.27
N ALA A 98 -19.96 1.71 -21.85
CA ALA A 98 -20.55 0.64 -22.65
C ALA A 98 -22.09 0.72 -22.76
N ARG A 99 -22.76 1.29 -21.74
CA ARG A 99 -24.22 1.50 -21.72
C ARG A 99 -24.64 2.83 -22.35
N GLY A 100 -23.75 3.82 -22.40
CA GLY A 100 -23.96 5.11 -23.02
C GLY A 100 -23.90 5.00 -24.54
N ARG A 101 -25.08 4.90 -25.18
CA ARG A 101 -25.21 5.15 -26.63
C ARG A 101 -24.62 6.53 -26.93
N LEU A 102 -23.57 6.56 -27.74
CA LEU A 102 -23.04 7.77 -28.36
C LEU A 102 -24.17 8.45 -29.15
N ARG A 103 -24.66 9.56 -28.63
CA ARG A 103 -25.37 10.61 -29.37
C ARG A 103 -24.86 11.94 -28.88
#